data_AF-A0A7V0Y3U8-F1
#
_entry.id   AF-A0A7V0Y3U8-F1
#
_cell.length_a   1.000
_cell.length_b   1.000
_cell.length_c   1.000
_cell.angle_alpha   90.00
_cell.angle_beta   90.00
_cell.angle_gamma   90.00
#
_symmetry.space_group_name_H-M   'P 1'
#
loop_
_entity.id
_entity.type
_entity.pdbx_description
1 polymer ?
#
loop_
_entity_poly.entity_id
_entity_poly.type
_entity_poly.pdbx_seq_one_letter_code
_entity_poly.pdbx_strand_id
1 'polypeptide(L)'
;MRKRDRLFLVLSFVPAFLLGSVFAVVQAQNAPAVKQSRWSDPATWPDRKAPVAGDKVTINQGMDVVLDVSPPPLNGLTINGKLSFANNRDLELTTEWIMLHGELEIGTEKAPHTRKATITFTNNVKDEDISGIGGTTDRVDRGIMLMG
;
A
#
# COMPACT_ATOMS: atom_id res chain seq x y z
N MET A 1 82.64 -18.81 24.18
CA MET A 1 82.00 -20.01 24.78
C MET A 1 80.64 -19.57 25.32
N ARG A 2 79.48 -20.22 25.21
CA ARG A 2 78.98 -21.41 24.51
C ARG A 2 77.46 -21.47 24.85
N LYS A 3 76.57 -21.51 23.84
CA LYS A 3 75.23 -22.18 23.72
C LYS A 3 74.11 -21.89 24.76
N ARG A 4 72.90 -21.41 24.33
CA ARG A 4 71.61 -22.13 24.02
C ARG A 4 70.87 -22.65 25.27
N ASP A 5 69.53 -22.67 25.44
CA ASP A 5 68.31 -22.47 24.61
C ASP A 5 67.07 -22.23 25.54
N ARG A 6 66.10 -21.45 25.03
CA ARG A 6 64.60 -21.52 25.10
C ARG A 6 63.76 -21.63 26.41
N LEU A 7 62.81 -20.65 26.47
CA LEU A 7 61.36 -20.67 26.83
C LEU A 7 60.87 -21.30 28.14
N PHE A 8 60.27 -20.47 29.01
CA PHE A 8 59.03 -20.80 29.75
C PHE A 8 58.15 -19.56 30.00
N LEU A 9 56.84 -19.83 29.93
CA LEU A 9 55.64 -19.01 30.12
C LEU A 9 55.68 -18.12 31.38
N VAL A 10 55.23 -16.86 31.27
CA VAL A 10 54.81 -16.06 32.44
C VAL A 10 53.43 -15.46 32.17
N LEU A 11 52.47 -15.87 33.00
CA LEU A 11 51.16 -15.26 33.20
C LEU A 11 51.33 -13.77 33.55
N SER A 12 50.57 -12.88 32.89
CA SER A 12 50.27 -11.55 33.43
C SER A 12 48.78 -11.27 33.32
N PHE A 13 48.17 -11.01 34.48
CA PHE A 13 46.81 -10.53 34.66
C PHE A 13 46.70 -9.01 34.39
N VAL A 14 45.44 -8.53 34.33
CA VAL A 14 44.94 -7.15 34.60
C VAL A 14 44.74 -6.25 33.34
N PRO A 15 43.69 -5.37 33.20
CA PRO A 15 42.31 -5.33 33.72
C PRO A 15 41.20 -4.85 32.73
N ALA A 16 39.94 -5.05 33.16
CA ALA A 16 38.78 -4.14 33.14
C ALA A 16 38.38 -3.31 31.88
N PHE A 17 37.22 -3.70 31.32
CA PHE A 17 36.07 -2.86 30.97
C PHE A 17 36.33 -1.42 30.52
N LEU A 18 36.51 -1.23 29.20
CA LEU A 18 36.14 -0.02 28.48
C LEU A 18 35.56 -0.41 27.12
N LEU A 19 34.26 -0.69 27.07
CA LEU A 19 33.50 -0.79 25.81
C LEU A 19 32.23 0.06 25.95
N GLY A 20 32.42 1.37 25.91
CA GLY A 20 31.35 2.33 25.68
C GLY A 20 30.93 2.33 24.21
N SER A 21 30.03 1.41 23.87
CA SER A 21 28.96 1.55 22.87
C SER A 21 29.25 2.32 21.56
N VAL A 22 29.71 1.59 20.53
CA VAL A 22 29.49 1.94 19.12
C VAL A 22 28.73 0.79 18.47
N PHE A 23 27.40 0.75 18.61
CA PHE A 23 26.51 0.03 17.67
C PHE A 23 25.12 0.68 17.72
N ALA A 24 24.84 1.51 16.73
CA ALA A 24 23.47 1.77 16.28
C ALA A 24 22.92 0.49 15.63
N VAL A 25 21.60 0.29 15.63
CA VAL A 25 20.80 -0.14 14.47
C VAL A 25 19.32 -0.22 14.88
N VAL A 26 18.57 0.77 14.39
CA VAL A 26 17.25 0.66 13.74
C VAL A 26 16.43 -0.61 14.08
N GLN A 27 15.60 -0.55 15.13
CA GLN A 27 14.42 -1.42 15.24
C GLN A 27 13.22 -0.72 14.62
N ALA A 28 13.17 -0.72 13.28
CA ALA A 28 11.98 -0.32 12.53
C ALA A 28 11.88 -1.13 11.22
N GLN A 29 12.20 -2.42 11.25
CA GLN A 29 12.07 -3.29 10.08
C GLN A 29 11.68 -4.67 10.57
N ASN A 30 10.37 -4.91 10.70
CA ASN A 30 9.72 -6.21 10.48
C ASN A 30 8.20 -6.10 10.70
N ALA A 31 7.57 -5.09 10.10
CA ALA A 31 6.18 -5.28 9.71
C ALA A 31 6.20 -6.22 8.49
N PRO A 32 5.37 -7.28 8.45
CA PRO A 32 5.27 -8.11 7.26
C PRO A 32 4.90 -7.21 6.07
N ALA A 33 5.73 -7.21 5.03
CA ALA A 33 5.44 -6.45 3.82
C ALA A 33 4.16 -7.04 3.20
N VAL A 34 3.10 -6.25 3.14
CA VAL A 34 1.89 -6.62 2.40
C VAL A 34 2.31 -6.81 0.94
N LYS A 35 2.00 -7.98 0.38
CA LYS A 35 2.36 -8.27 -1.01
C LYS A 35 1.45 -7.50 -1.95
N GLN A 36 2.03 -6.53 -2.64
CA GLN A 36 1.38 -5.76 -3.67
C GLN A 36 0.90 -6.68 -4.81
N SER A 37 -0.38 -6.54 -5.20
CA SER A 37 -1.06 -7.36 -6.21
C SER A 37 -1.58 -6.47 -7.35
N ARG A 38 -1.69 -7.00 -8.57
CA ARG A 38 -2.12 -6.22 -9.74
C ARG A 38 -3.64 -6.28 -9.91
N TRP A 39 -4.26 -5.16 -10.27
CA TRP A 39 -5.69 -5.11 -10.59
C TRP A 39 -6.05 -6.08 -11.73
N SER A 40 -5.21 -6.15 -12.77
CA SER A 40 -5.44 -7.04 -13.91
C SER A 40 -5.29 -8.53 -13.60
N ASP A 41 -4.61 -8.89 -12.50
CA ASP A 41 -4.37 -10.28 -12.13
C ASP A 41 -5.66 -10.89 -11.55
N PRO A 42 -6.24 -11.93 -12.18
CA PRO A 42 -7.43 -12.57 -11.65
C PRO A 42 -7.23 -13.10 -10.22
N ALA A 43 -6.01 -13.48 -9.82
CA ALA A 43 -5.72 -13.98 -8.47
C ALA A 43 -5.87 -12.92 -7.36
N THR A 44 -5.93 -11.64 -7.71
CA THR A 44 -6.20 -10.54 -6.77
C THR A 44 -7.64 -10.58 -6.24
N TRP A 45 -8.57 -11.18 -7.00
CA TRP A 45 -10.00 -11.07 -6.77
C TRP A 45 -10.62 -12.39 -6.29
N PRO A 46 -11.65 -12.35 -5.40
CA PRO A 46 -12.27 -13.55 -4.83
C PRO A 46 -12.77 -14.56 -5.89
N ASP A 47 -13.37 -14.07 -6.98
CA ASP A 47 -13.95 -14.90 -8.05
C ASP A 47 -12.94 -15.32 -9.12
N ARG A 48 -11.64 -15.07 -8.88
CA ARG A 48 -10.56 -15.32 -9.84
C ARG A 48 -10.79 -14.68 -11.20
N LYS A 49 -11.35 -13.47 -11.20
CA LYS A 49 -11.62 -12.64 -12.39
C LYS A 49 -11.47 -11.18 -12.02
N ALA A 50 -10.86 -10.40 -12.90
CA ALA A 50 -10.81 -8.95 -12.73
C ALA A 50 -12.23 -8.34 -12.82
N PRO A 51 -12.51 -7.25 -12.07
CA PRO A 51 -13.79 -6.56 -12.12
C PRO A 51 -14.18 -6.12 -13.53
N VAL A 52 -15.47 -6.22 -13.81
CA VAL A 52 -16.08 -5.87 -15.10
C VAL A 52 -17.00 -4.64 -14.97
N ALA A 53 -17.54 -4.19 -16.10
CA ALA A 53 -18.40 -3.01 -16.14
C ALA A 53 -19.61 -3.17 -15.21
N GLY A 54 -19.89 -2.16 -14.40
CA GLY A 54 -21.02 -2.13 -13.47
C GLY A 54 -20.78 -2.85 -12.14
N ASP A 55 -19.61 -3.44 -11.93
CA ASP A 55 -19.28 -4.06 -10.64
C ASP A 55 -19.11 -3.01 -9.54
N LYS A 56 -19.47 -3.41 -8.32
CA LYS A 56 -19.08 -2.71 -7.08
C LYS A 56 -17.91 -3.45 -6.46
N VAL A 57 -16.76 -2.80 -6.42
CA VAL A 57 -15.49 -3.43 -6.05
C VAL A 57 -15.14 -3.07 -4.61
N THR A 58 -14.69 -4.06 -3.83
CA THR A 58 -14.14 -3.83 -2.49
C THR A 58 -12.68 -4.28 -2.43
N ILE A 59 -11.79 -3.36 -2.09
CA ILE A 59 -10.40 -3.65 -1.73
C ILE A 59 -10.36 -3.78 -0.20
N ASN A 60 -10.30 -5.02 0.28
CA ASN A 60 -10.38 -5.32 1.71
C ASN A 60 -9.14 -4.82 2.49
N GLN A 61 -9.30 -4.69 3.81
CA GLN A 61 -8.17 -4.42 4.69
C GLN A 61 -7.07 -5.47 4.49
N GLY A 62 -5.80 -5.04 4.52
CA GLY A 62 -4.65 -5.90 4.26
C GLY A 62 -4.39 -6.23 2.79
N MET A 63 -5.23 -5.76 1.86
CA MET A 63 -4.92 -5.78 0.43
C MET A 63 -4.14 -4.53 0.03
N ASP A 64 -3.12 -4.71 -0.80
CA ASP A 64 -2.39 -3.66 -1.49
C ASP A 64 -2.49 -3.92 -3.00
N VAL A 65 -3.31 -3.12 -3.69
CA VAL A 65 -3.68 -3.32 -5.10
C VAL A 65 -3.10 -2.19 -5.95
N VAL A 66 -2.52 -2.55 -7.08
CA VAL A 66 -2.03 -1.61 -8.09
C VAL A 66 -2.95 -1.61 -9.27
N LEU A 67 -3.51 -0.46 -9.60
CA LEU A 67 -4.17 -0.22 -10.87
C LEU A 67 -3.11 -0.23 -11.97
N ASP A 68 -2.99 -1.32 -12.73
CA ASP A 68 -2.03 -1.50 -13.82
C ASP A 68 -2.67 -1.46 -15.22
N VAL A 69 -4.00 -1.43 -15.26
CA VAL A 69 -4.85 -1.27 -16.45
C VAL A 69 -6.02 -0.36 -16.12
N SER A 70 -6.52 0.41 -17.09
CA SER A 70 -7.78 1.15 -16.91
C SER A 70 -8.94 0.15 -16.89
N PRO A 71 -9.64 -0.05 -15.75
CA PRO A 71 -10.78 -0.96 -15.70
C PRO A 71 -11.95 -0.41 -16.52
N PRO A 72 -12.90 -1.28 -16.90
CA PRO A 72 -14.19 -0.81 -17.40
C PRO A 72 -14.93 0.02 -16.33
N PRO A 73 -15.90 0.87 -16.70
CA PRO A 73 -16.65 1.70 -15.76
C PRO A 73 -17.30 0.89 -14.63
N LEU A 74 -16.98 1.23 -13.38
CA LEU A 74 -17.50 0.57 -12.18
C LEU A 74 -18.70 1.31 -11.64
N ASN A 75 -19.56 0.61 -10.88
CA ASN A 75 -20.66 1.26 -10.17
C ASN A 75 -20.28 1.71 -8.75
N GLY A 76 -19.07 1.39 -8.29
CA GLY A 76 -18.62 1.79 -6.97
C GLY A 76 -17.31 1.13 -6.58
N LEU A 77 -16.55 1.81 -5.71
CA LEU A 77 -15.28 1.31 -5.22
C LEU A 77 -15.14 1.61 -3.72
N THR A 78 -15.12 0.57 -2.90
CA THR A 78 -14.81 0.67 -1.46
C THR A 78 -13.35 0.29 -1.23
N ILE A 79 -12.56 1.21 -0.68
CA ILE A 79 -11.14 1.03 -0.43
C ILE A 79 -10.92 0.98 1.08
N ASN A 80 -10.84 -0.24 1.62
CA ASN A 80 -10.47 -0.50 3.02
C ASN A 80 -8.97 -0.80 3.18
N GLY A 81 -8.32 -1.31 2.14
CA GLY A 81 -6.88 -1.50 2.05
C GLY A 81 -6.19 -0.34 1.35
N LYS A 82 -5.30 -0.65 0.39
CA LYS A 82 -4.60 0.34 -0.42
C LYS A 82 -4.87 0.13 -1.91
N LEU A 83 -5.14 1.21 -2.63
CA LEU A 83 -5.13 1.28 -4.09
C LEU A 83 -4.06 2.28 -4.54
N SER A 84 -3.13 1.84 -5.39
CA SER A 84 -2.12 2.69 -6.00
C SER A 84 -2.20 2.68 -7.53
N PHE A 85 -1.84 3.79 -8.18
CA PHE A 85 -1.79 3.86 -9.64
C PHE A 85 -0.39 3.48 -10.17
N ALA A 86 -0.33 2.55 -11.12
CA ALA A 86 0.95 2.21 -11.76
C ALA A 86 1.54 3.42 -12.51
N ASN A 87 2.82 3.70 -12.30
CA ASN A 87 3.49 4.88 -12.86
C ASN A 87 4.18 4.63 -14.21
N ASN A 88 3.73 3.63 -14.98
CA ASN A 88 4.36 3.24 -16.26
C ASN A 88 3.51 3.57 -17.49
N ARG A 89 2.28 4.06 -17.30
CA ARG A 89 1.36 4.50 -18.36
C ARG A 89 0.31 5.44 -17.81
N ASP A 90 -0.43 6.08 -18.71
CA ASP A 90 -1.61 6.83 -18.33
C ASP A 90 -2.74 5.86 -18.02
N LEU A 91 -3.48 6.15 -16.94
CA LEU A 91 -4.51 5.28 -16.40
C LEU A 91 -5.76 6.07 -16.07
N GLU A 92 -6.91 5.44 -16.29
CA GLU A 92 -8.22 6.01 -16.06
C GLU A 92 -9.03 5.08 -15.17
N LEU A 93 -9.64 5.63 -14.13
CA LEU A 93 -10.59 4.95 -13.26
C LEU A 93 -11.94 5.65 -13.38
N THR A 94 -12.91 4.99 -14.00
CA THR A 94 -14.28 5.48 -14.10
C THR A 94 -15.16 4.75 -13.10
N THR A 95 -15.84 5.48 -12.23
CA THR A 95 -16.73 4.91 -11.20
C THR A 95 -17.82 5.91 -10.81
N GLU A 96 -18.96 5.46 -10.29
CA GLU A 96 -19.97 6.38 -9.73
C GLU A 96 -19.44 7.07 -8.46
N TRP A 97 -18.78 6.30 -7.59
CA TRP A 97 -18.26 6.79 -6.31
C TRP A 97 -17.04 5.99 -5.83
N ILE A 98 -16.31 6.58 -4.88
CA ILE A 98 -15.26 5.92 -4.09
C ILE A 98 -15.55 6.15 -2.60
N MET A 99 -15.61 5.07 -1.82
CA MET A 99 -15.63 5.12 -0.36
C MET A 99 -14.24 4.77 0.15
N LEU A 100 -13.54 5.75 0.73
CA LEU A 100 -12.13 5.64 1.11
C LEU A 100 -11.99 5.57 2.63
N HIS A 101 -11.80 4.36 3.16
CA HIS A 101 -11.40 4.11 4.54
C HIS A 101 -9.88 3.92 4.70
N GLY A 102 -9.24 3.37 3.66
CA GLY A 102 -7.81 3.09 3.63
C GLY A 102 -7.06 4.17 2.85
N GLU A 103 -6.24 3.73 1.89
CA GLU A 103 -5.32 4.61 1.16
C GLU A 103 -5.55 4.57 -0.35
N LEU A 104 -5.65 5.76 -0.96
CA LEU A 104 -5.63 5.96 -2.39
C LEU A 104 -4.37 6.75 -2.75
N GLU A 105 -3.42 6.10 -3.45
CA GLU A 105 -2.09 6.66 -3.72
C GLU A 105 -1.86 6.89 -5.23
N ILE A 106 -1.42 8.11 -5.59
CA ILE A 106 -0.97 8.46 -6.94
C ILE A 106 0.44 9.03 -6.82
N GLY A 107 1.40 8.13 -6.58
CA GLY A 107 2.78 8.48 -6.26
C GLY A 107 2.95 9.05 -4.85
N THR A 108 4.21 9.27 -4.48
CA THR A 108 4.60 9.83 -3.18
C THR A 108 5.59 10.96 -3.37
N GLU A 109 5.89 11.72 -2.31
CA GLU A 109 6.94 12.74 -2.35
C GLU A 109 8.31 12.16 -2.79
N LYS A 110 8.65 10.96 -2.31
CA LYS A 110 9.92 10.28 -2.64
C LYS A 110 9.91 9.66 -4.04
N ALA A 111 8.74 9.30 -4.55
CA ALA A 111 8.55 8.71 -5.87
C ALA A 111 7.33 9.35 -6.55
N PRO A 112 7.50 10.56 -7.13
CA PRO A 112 6.40 11.28 -7.76
C PRO A 112 5.78 10.50 -8.91
N HIS A 113 4.47 10.63 -9.08
CA HIS A 113 3.78 10.08 -10.25
C HIS A 113 4.08 10.96 -11.48
N THR A 114 4.61 10.36 -12.54
CA THR A 114 5.07 11.05 -13.76
C THR A 114 4.14 10.81 -14.96
N ARG A 115 3.12 9.97 -14.78
CA ARG A 115 2.08 9.68 -15.77
C ARG A 115 0.77 10.37 -15.42
N LYS A 116 -0.20 10.33 -16.34
CA LYS A 116 -1.54 10.86 -16.06
C LYS A 116 -2.40 9.79 -15.39
N ALA A 117 -2.79 10.04 -14.15
CA ALA A 117 -3.87 9.32 -13.48
C ALA A 117 -5.15 10.16 -13.53
N THR A 118 -6.22 9.63 -14.11
CA THR A 118 -7.52 10.29 -14.21
C THR A 118 -8.57 9.48 -13.47
N ILE A 119 -9.32 10.14 -12.59
CA ILE A 119 -10.48 9.55 -11.92
C ILE A 119 -11.71 10.30 -12.44
N THR A 120 -12.66 9.57 -13.02
CA THR A 120 -13.90 10.11 -13.58
C THR A 120 -15.08 9.60 -12.77
N PHE A 121 -15.85 10.53 -12.21
CA PHE A 121 -17.09 10.23 -11.51
C PHE A 121 -18.28 10.34 -12.46
N THR A 122 -18.99 9.23 -12.66
CA THR A 122 -20.21 9.15 -13.48
C THR A 122 -21.46 9.32 -12.62
N ASN A 123 -22.61 9.65 -13.24
CA ASN A 123 -23.95 9.63 -12.61
C ASN A 123 -24.90 8.74 -13.41
N ASN A 124 -24.45 7.55 -13.77
CA ASN A 124 -25.28 6.63 -14.52
C ASN A 124 -26.29 5.92 -13.61
N VAL A 125 -25.97 5.78 -12.32
CA VAL A 125 -26.87 5.22 -11.30
C VAL A 125 -27.45 6.37 -10.46
N LYS A 126 -28.62 6.86 -10.87
CA LYS A 126 -29.28 7.99 -10.21
C LYS A 126 -29.87 7.60 -8.86
N ASP A 127 -29.87 8.57 -7.95
CA ASP A 127 -30.52 8.49 -6.64
C ASP A 127 -29.97 7.39 -5.72
N GLU A 128 -28.74 6.92 -5.98
CA GLU A 128 -28.05 5.99 -5.09
C GLU A 128 -27.70 6.68 -3.77
N ASP A 129 -28.06 6.06 -2.65
CA ASP A 129 -27.66 6.51 -1.32
C ASP A 129 -26.41 5.75 -0.89
N ILE A 130 -25.24 6.39 -1.08
CA ILE A 130 -23.95 5.83 -0.66
C ILE A 130 -23.52 6.28 0.73
N SER A 131 -24.29 7.17 1.36
CA SER A 131 -23.96 7.73 2.68
C SER A 131 -24.14 6.73 3.82
N GLY A 132 -24.94 5.68 3.60
CA GLY A 132 -25.38 4.76 4.65
C GLY A 132 -26.27 5.43 5.72
N ILE A 133 -26.50 6.74 5.64
CA ILE A 133 -27.39 7.50 6.52
C ILE A 133 -28.71 7.66 5.77
N GLY A 134 -29.51 6.60 5.82
CA GLY A 134 -30.84 6.63 5.22
C GLY A 134 -31.66 7.82 5.73
N GLY A 135 -32.14 8.65 4.80
CA GLY A 135 -33.19 9.64 5.09
C GLY A 135 -32.75 11.10 5.23
N THR A 136 -31.50 11.46 4.97
CA THR A 136 -31.15 12.87 4.74
C THR A 136 -31.48 13.26 3.29
N THR A 137 -31.94 14.49 3.08
CA THR A 137 -32.21 15.05 1.74
C THR A 137 -30.93 15.30 0.92
N ASP A 138 -29.76 15.14 1.54
CA ASP A 138 -28.45 15.30 0.94
C ASP A 138 -27.95 13.94 0.43
N ARG A 139 -28.53 13.50 -0.69
CA ARG A 139 -28.05 12.31 -1.40
C ARG A 139 -26.70 12.62 -2.03
N VAL A 140 -25.63 12.14 -1.39
CA VAL A 140 -24.35 12.02 -2.07
C VAL A 140 -24.47 10.78 -2.94
N ASP A 141 -24.49 10.96 -4.27
CA ASP A 141 -24.54 9.86 -5.25
C ASP A 141 -23.21 9.70 -6.00
N ARG A 142 -22.28 10.66 -5.81
CA ARG A 142 -21.03 10.78 -6.57
C ARG A 142 -19.88 11.37 -5.80
N GLY A 143 -18.67 10.94 -6.18
CA GLY A 143 -17.42 11.50 -5.71
C GLY A 143 -16.67 10.58 -4.74
N ILE A 144 -15.76 11.18 -3.95
CA ILE A 144 -14.97 10.47 -2.95
C ILE A 144 -15.52 10.80 -1.57
N MET A 145 -15.97 9.77 -0.86
CA MET A 145 -16.33 9.85 0.54
C MET A 145 -15.16 9.38 1.40
N LEU A 146 -14.55 10.32 2.13
CA LEU A 146 -13.48 10.02 3.08
C LEU A 146 -14.10 9.53 4.38
N MET A 147 -13.71 8.34 4.80
CA MET A 147 -14.22 7.69 6.00
C MET A 147 -13.08 7.62 7.01
N GLY A 148 -13.24 8.35 8.12
CA GLY A 148 -12.27 8.42 9.23
C GLY A 148 -12.57 7.47 10.38
#